data_AF-A0A2A5EQW1-F1
#
_entry.id   AF-A0A2A5EQW1-F1
#
_cell.length_a   1.000
_cell.length_b   1.000
_cell.length_c   1.000
_cell.angle_alpha   90.00
_cell.angle_beta   90.00
_cell.angle_gamma   90.00
#
_symmetry.space_group_name_H-M   'P 1'
#
loop_
_entity.id
_entity.type
_entity.pdbx_description
1 polymer ?
#
loop_
_entity_poly.entity_id
_entity_poly.type
_entity_poly.pdbx_seq_one_letter_code
_entity_poly.pdbx_strand_id
1 'polypeptide(L)'
;MGAGALADPDSTLRDFSAGALGPDMRNEVRAVYGGYGIAIGALLLATIWMSGIKAGARLAVLVSLSGMAGGRIISMMMEPPAGDFPLTILIVEIVLIAMLGTAMVLQSSSPERV
;
A
#
# COMPACT_ATOMS: atom_id res chain seq x y z
N MET A 1 9.68 2.21 -2.63
CA MET A 1 8.69 2.99 -1.85
C MET A 1 9.14 3.13 -0.40
N GLY A 2 8.58 4.07 0.36
CA GLY A 2 8.98 4.40 1.73
C GLY A 2 10.25 5.25 1.77
N ALA A 3 11.26 4.82 2.53
CA ALA A 3 12.52 5.56 2.64
C ALA A 3 13.19 5.84 1.28
N GLY A 4 13.11 4.91 0.33
CA GLY A 4 13.61 5.11 -1.03
C GLY A 4 12.94 6.28 -1.75
N ALA A 5 11.62 6.45 -1.59
CA ALA A 5 10.89 7.55 -2.21
C ALA A 5 11.18 8.92 -1.56
N LEU A 6 11.58 8.93 -0.28
CA LEU A 6 12.06 10.14 0.39
C LEU A 6 13.43 10.59 -0.14
N ALA A 7 14.35 9.64 -0.28
CA ALA A 7 15.73 9.90 -0.70
C ALA A 7 15.84 10.18 -2.20
N ASP A 8 15.17 9.38 -3.02
CA ASP A 8 15.22 9.43 -4.48
C ASP A 8 13.82 9.27 -5.10
N PRO A 9 13.06 10.38 -5.23
CA PRO A 9 11.71 10.34 -5.78
C PRO A 9 11.70 10.05 -7.28
N ASP A 10 12.75 10.37 -8.02
CA ASP A 10 12.77 10.23 -9.49
C ASP A 10 12.87 8.76 -9.90
N SER A 11 13.68 7.95 -9.20
CA SER A 11 13.73 6.51 -9.47
C SER A 11 12.45 5.77 -9.08
N THR A 12 11.68 6.32 -8.13
CA THR A 12 10.50 5.68 -7.56
C THR A 12 9.36 5.49 -8.57
N LEU A 13 9.20 6.44 -9.51
CA LEU A 13 8.18 6.37 -10.56
C LEU A 13 8.74 5.98 -11.93
N ARG A 14 10.02 5.60 -12.00
CA ARG A 14 10.69 5.30 -13.27
C ARG A 14 10.01 4.19 -14.05
N ASP A 15 9.56 3.14 -13.35
CA ASP A 15 8.90 1.98 -13.97
C ASP A 15 7.45 2.26 -14.39
N PHE A 16 6.91 3.45 -14.06
CA PHE A 16 5.60 3.91 -14.50
C PHE A 16 5.65 4.84 -15.72
N SER A 17 6.79 4.90 -16.43
CA SER A 17 6.97 5.77 -17.60
C SER A 17 6.65 7.25 -17.31
N ALA A 18 6.80 7.69 -16.06
CA ALA A 18 6.36 9.01 -15.58
C ALA A 18 7.16 10.20 -16.15
N GLY A 19 8.18 9.95 -16.98
CA GLY A 19 9.08 10.97 -17.50
C GLY A 19 9.91 11.65 -16.39
N ALA A 20 10.44 12.84 -16.68
CA ALA A 20 11.15 13.65 -15.70
C ALA A 20 10.15 14.30 -14.72
N LEU A 21 10.34 14.09 -13.42
CA LEU A 21 9.44 14.64 -12.40
C LEU A 21 9.79 16.11 -12.11
N GLY A 22 8.77 16.98 -12.19
CA GLY A 22 8.88 18.36 -11.71
C GLY A 22 8.92 18.47 -10.18
N PRO A 23 9.23 19.65 -9.61
CA PRO A 23 9.30 19.85 -8.16
C PRO A 23 8.04 19.43 -7.40
N ASP A 24 6.86 19.76 -7.94
CA ASP A 24 5.57 19.44 -7.32
C ASP A 24 5.33 17.93 -7.29
N MET A 25 5.63 17.22 -8.39
CA MET A 25 5.50 15.77 -8.44
C MET A 25 6.50 15.07 -7.52
N ARG A 26 7.72 15.60 -7.41
CA ARG A 26 8.70 15.09 -6.43
C ARG A 26 8.25 15.34 -4.99
N ASN A 27 7.51 16.42 -4.72
CA ASN A 27 6.91 16.65 -3.40
C ASN A 27 5.84 15.58 -3.11
N GLU A 28 4.95 15.33 -4.08
CA GLU A 28 3.91 14.31 -3.98
C GLU A 28 4.49 12.92 -3.77
N VAL A 29 5.54 12.56 -4.51
CA VAL A 29 6.24 11.27 -4.34
C VAL A 29 6.78 11.10 -2.92
N ARG A 30 7.42 12.13 -2.37
CA ARG A 30 7.92 12.07 -0.99
C ARG A 30 6.80 11.98 0.03
N ALA A 31 5.69 12.68 -0.17
CA ALA A 31 4.55 12.65 0.74
C ALA A 31 3.84 11.29 0.72
N VAL A 32 3.33 10.86 -0.45
CA VAL A 32 2.43 9.72 -0.60
C VAL A 32 3.18 8.39 -0.73
N TYR A 33 4.23 8.36 -1.54
CA TYR A 33 4.99 7.12 -1.77
C TYR A 33 6.13 6.94 -0.77
N GLY A 34 6.50 8.01 -0.05
CA GLY A 34 7.52 8.01 1.00
C GLY A 34 6.92 8.02 2.41
N GLY A 35 6.58 9.21 2.90
CA GLY A 35 6.16 9.47 4.28
C GLY A 35 4.93 8.68 4.70
N TYR A 36 3.88 8.64 3.87
CA TYR A 36 2.68 7.85 4.15
C TYR A 36 2.99 6.35 4.27
N GLY A 37 3.81 5.79 3.39
CA GLY A 37 4.22 4.39 3.47
C GLY A 37 4.98 4.06 4.76
N ILE A 38 5.87 4.96 5.20
CA ILE A 38 6.56 4.83 6.49
C ILE A 38 5.57 4.89 7.66
N ALA A 39 4.62 5.81 7.61
CA ALA A 39 3.61 5.96 8.65
C ALA A 39 2.71 4.72 8.77
N ILE A 40 2.29 4.12 7.64
CA ILE A 40 1.53 2.86 7.64
C ILE A 40 2.35 1.71 8.23
N GLY A 41 3.63 1.60 7.87
CA GLY A 41 4.54 0.61 8.45
C GLY A 41 4.67 0.79 9.97
N ALA A 42 4.89 2.02 10.44
CA ALA A 42 4.96 2.36 11.85
C ALA A 42 3.64 2.05 12.59
N LEU A 43 2.49 2.35 11.98
CA LEU A 43 1.17 2.04 12.53
C LEU A 43 1.00 0.53 12.72
N LEU A 44 1.38 -0.28 11.73
CA LEU A 44 1.33 -1.74 11.84
C LEU A 44 2.29 -2.27 12.92
N LEU A 45 3.50 -1.73 13.02
CA LEU A 45 4.44 -2.08 14.09
C LEU A 45 3.92 -1.70 15.47
N ALA A 46 3.25 -0.55 15.61
CA ALA A 46 2.67 -0.11 16.88
C ALA A 46 1.65 -1.12 17.44
N THR A 47 0.98 -1.90 16.56
CA THR A 47 0.03 -2.94 16.99
C THR A 47 0.67 -4.10 17.77
N ILE A 48 2.00 -4.22 17.77
CA ILE A 48 2.74 -5.18 18.60
C ILE A 48 2.56 -4.84 20.09
N TRP A 49 2.60 -3.56 20.45
CA TRP A 49 2.50 -3.09 21.84
C TRP A 49 1.12 -2.53 22.18
N MET A 50 0.36 -2.09 21.17
CA MET A 50 -0.95 -1.46 21.34
C MET A 50 -2.06 -2.36 20.80
N SER A 51 -2.42 -3.38 21.58
CA SER A 51 -3.45 -4.35 21.18
C SER A 51 -4.81 -3.69 20.87
N GLY A 52 -5.17 -2.60 21.57
CA GLY A 52 -6.44 -1.89 21.39
C GLY A 52 -6.66 -1.29 20.00
N ILE A 53 -5.59 -0.98 19.25
CA ILE A 53 -5.71 -0.43 17.88
C ILE A 53 -5.52 -1.49 16.78
N LYS A 54 -5.17 -2.72 17.16
CA LYS A 54 -4.72 -3.77 16.23
C LYS A 54 -5.78 -4.12 15.17
N ALA A 55 -7.03 -4.26 15.57
CA ALA A 55 -8.12 -4.57 14.64
C ALA A 55 -8.39 -3.41 13.68
N GLY A 56 -8.50 -2.18 14.21
CA GLY A 56 -8.75 -0.98 13.42
C GLY A 56 -7.61 -0.66 12.44
N ALA A 57 -6.36 -0.77 12.89
CA ALA A 57 -5.19 -0.54 12.05
C ALA A 57 -5.13 -1.51 10.86
N ARG A 58 -5.37 -2.81 11.10
CA ARG A 58 -5.40 -3.81 10.03
C ARG A 58 -6.55 -3.59 9.06
N LEU A 59 -7.73 -3.28 9.58
CA LEU A 59 -8.89 -2.96 8.74
C LEU A 59 -8.59 -1.75 7.85
N ALA A 60 -8.03 -0.68 8.42
CA ALA A 60 -7.66 0.52 7.67
C ALA A 60 -6.66 0.20 6.54
N VAL A 61 -5.64 -0.61 6.82
CA VAL A 61 -4.67 -1.02 5.79
C VAL A 61 -5.32 -1.92 4.74
N LEU A 62 -6.17 -2.87 5.13
CA LEU A 62 -6.88 -3.75 4.21
C LEU A 62 -7.79 -2.96 3.24
N VAL A 63 -8.55 -2.00 3.77
CA VAL A 63 -9.42 -1.11 2.98
C VAL A 63 -8.58 -0.24 2.04
N SER A 64 -7.46 0.31 2.53
CA SER A 64 -6.57 1.14 1.71
C SER A 64 -5.95 0.34 0.55
N LEU A 65 -5.47 -0.88 0.81
CA LEU A 65 -4.96 -1.78 -0.23
C LEU A 65 -6.04 -2.14 -1.26
N SER A 66 -7.25 -2.44 -0.79
CA SER A 66 -8.40 -2.74 -1.65
C SER A 66 -8.77 -1.55 -2.55
N GLY A 67 -8.70 -0.33 -2.00
CA GLY A 67 -8.90 0.90 -2.76
C GLY A 67 -7.86 1.09 -3.87
N MET A 68 -6.59 0.85 -3.58
CA MET A 68 -5.51 0.93 -4.59
C MET A 68 -5.69 -0.12 -5.70
N ALA A 69 -5.94 -1.38 -5.33
CA ALA A 69 -6.21 -2.44 -6.29
C ALA A 69 -7.44 -2.14 -7.17
N GLY A 70 -8.53 -1.67 -6.55
CA GLY A 70 -9.75 -1.28 -7.25
C GLY A 70 -9.53 -0.13 -8.22
N GLY A 71 -8.86 0.93 -7.78
CA GLY A 71 -8.50 2.07 -8.64
C GLY A 71 -7.64 1.64 -9.83
N ARG A 72 -6.71 0.70 -9.62
CA ARG A 72 -5.88 0.15 -10.68
C ARG A 72 -6.65 -0.69 -11.68
N ILE A 73 -7.59 -1.53 -11.22
CA ILE A 73 -8.49 -2.30 -12.10
C ILE A 73 -9.32 -1.35 -12.97
N ILE A 74 -9.93 -0.33 -12.36
CA ILE A 74 -10.71 0.68 -13.09
C ILE A 74 -9.82 1.38 -14.12
N SER A 75 -8.61 1.79 -13.76
CA SER A 75 -7.66 2.40 -14.67
C SER A 75 -7.34 1.50 -15.86
N MET A 76 -7.07 0.20 -15.65
CA MET A 76 -6.79 -0.76 -16.72
C MET A 76 -7.99 -1.01 -17.65
N MET A 77 -9.22 -0.91 -17.12
CA MET A 77 -10.44 -1.03 -17.92
C MET A 77 -10.67 0.18 -18.83
N MET A 78 -10.23 1.37 -18.40
CA MET A 78 -10.36 2.60 -19.17
C MET A 78 -9.20 2.80 -20.15
N GLU A 79 -7.98 2.49 -19.70
CA GLU A 79 -6.75 2.66 -20.46
C GLU A 79 -5.81 1.48 -20.17
N PRO A 80 -5.57 0.60 -21.17
CA PRO A 80 -4.66 -0.52 -21.00
C PRO A 80 -3.24 -0.05 -20.66
N PRO A 81 -2.56 -0.67 -19.68
CA PRO A 81 -1.24 -0.25 -19.28
C PRO A 81 -0.23 -0.51 -20.41
N ALA A 82 0.67 0.45 -20.64
CA ALA A 82 1.71 0.33 -21.66
C ALA A 82 2.84 -0.67 -21.30
N GLY A 83 2.84 -1.23 -20.09
CA GLY A 83 3.84 -2.19 -19.64
C GLY A 83 3.36 -3.04 -18.47
N ASP A 84 4.20 -3.97 -18.02
CA ASP A 84 3.82 -5.03 -17.06
C ASP A 84 3.92 -4.59 -15.59
N PHE A 85 4.56 -3.46 -15.31
CA PHE A 85 4.79 -3.02 -13.93
C PHE A 85 3.49 -2.71 -13.17
N PRO A 86 2.50 -1.98 -13.75
CA PRO A 86 1.18 -1.83 -13.12
C PRO A 86 0.51 -3.17 -12.81
N LEU A 87 0.60 -4.16 -13.70
CA LEU A 87 0.01 -5.48 -13.47
C LEU A 87 0.73 -6.22 -12.32
N THR A 88 2.06 -6.11 -12.27
CA THR A 88 2.86 -6.70 -11.18
C THR A 88 2.45 -6.13 -9.82
N ILE A 89 2.27 -4.81 -9.74
CA ILE A 89 1.81 -4.14 -8.52
C ILE A 89 0.38 -4.59 -8.16
N LEU A 90 -0.52 -4.77 -9.15
CA LEU A 90 -1.86 -5.30 -8.90
C LEU A 90 -1.82 -6.67 -8.23
N ILE A 91 -0.96 -7.56 -8.73
CA ILE A 91 -0.79 -8.90 -8.16
C ILE A 91 -0.31 -8.81 -6.71
N VAL A 92 0.67 -7.95 -6.44
CA VAL A 92 1.17 -7.70 -5.07
C VAL A 92 0.05 -7.16 -4.17
N GLU A 93 -0.73 -6.19 -4.65
CA GLU A 93 -1.88 -5.62 -3.92
C GLU A 93 -2.89 -6.73 -3.56
N ILE A 94 -3.27 -7.57 -4.52
CA ILE A 94 -4.20 -8.70 -4.30
C ILE A 94 -3.64 -9.72 -3.30
N VAL A 95 -2.37 -10.08 -3.41
CA VAL A 95 -1.72 -11.02 -2.47
C VAL A 95 -1.71 -10.45 -1.07
N LEU A 96 -1.38 -9.17 -0.89
CA LEU A 96 -1.37 -8.52 0.42
C LEU A 96 -2.77 -8.41 1.02
N ILE A 97 -3.78 -8.11 0.20
CA ILE A 97 -5.19 -8.11 0.62
C ILE A 97 -5.59 -9.51 1.11
N ALA A 98 -5.25 -10.56 0.36
CA ALA A 98 -5.57 -11.93 0.74
C ALA A 98 -4.86 -12.33 2.04
N MET A 99 -3.55 -12.07 2.17
CA MET A 99 -2.77 -12.38 3.36
C MET A 99 -3.33 -11.67 4.60
N LEU A 100 -3.60 -10.37 4.51
CA LEU A 100 -4.10 -9.58 5.63
C LEU A 100 -5.53 -9.95 5.99
N GLY A 101 -6.40 -10.16 4.99
CA GLY A 101 -7.77 -10.60 5.18
C GLY A 101 -7.85 -11.98 5.86
N THR A 102 -7.09 -12.95 5.37
CA THR A 102 -7.00 -14.28 6.00
C THR A 102 -6.46 -14.17 7.43
N ALA A 103 -5.41 -13.38 7.66
CA ALA A 103 -4.88 -13.18 9.00
C ALA A 103 -5.92 -12.59 9.96
N MET A 104 -6.78 -11.69 9.49
CA MET A 104 -7.88 -11.13 10.29
C MET A 104 -8.93 -12.19 10.62
N VAL A 105 -9.35 -12.99 9.63
CA VAL A 105 -10.35 -14.07 9.82
C VAL A 105 -9.85 -15.14 10.80
N LEU A 106 -8.58 -15.55 10.69
CA LEU A 106 -7.98 -16.52 11.60
C LEU A 106 -7.87 -16.01 13.04
N GLN A 107 -7.69 -14.70 13.21
CA GLN A 107 -7.62 -14.09 14.55
C GLN A 107 -9.00 -13.87 15.17
N SER A 108 -10.04 -13.61 14.37
CA SER A 108 -11.42 -13.53 14.88
C SER A 108 -12.02 -14.89 15.25
N SER A 109 -11.45 -15.98 14.72
CA SER A 109 -11.90 -17.37 14.98
C SER A 109 -11.16 -18.05 16.14
N SER A 110 -10.16 -17.40 16.73
CA SER A 110 -9.53 -17.86 17.96
C SER A 110 -10.46 -17.53 19.14
N PRO A 111 -10.98 -18.51 19.90
CA PRO A 111 -11.79 -18.23 21.08
C PRO A 111 -10.96 -17.38 22.05
N GLU A 112 -11.56 -16.33 22.61
CA GLU A 112 -10.95 -15.54 23.68
C GLU A 112 -10.47 -16.52 24.77
N ARG A 113 -9.16 -16.61 24.97
CA ARG A 113 -8.61 -17.22 26.18
C ARG A 113 -8.89 -16.21 27.30
N VAL A 114 -10.03 -16.41 27.94
CA VAL A 114 -10.42 -15.84 29.24
C VAL A 114 -9.32 -16.08 30.27
#